data_AF-A0AAC8YSI0-F1
#
_entry.id   AF-A0AAC8YSI0-F1
#
_cell.length_a   1.000
_cell.length_b   1.000
_cell.length_c   1.000
_cell.angle_alpha   90.00
_cell.angle_beta   90.00
_cell.angle_gamma   90.00
#
_symmetry.space_group_name_H-M   'P 1'
#
loop_
_entity.id
_entity.type
_entity.pdbx_description
1 polymer ?
#
loop_
_entity_poly.entity_id
_entity_poly.type
_entity_poly.pdbx_seq_one_letter_code
_entity_poly.pdbx_strand_id
1 'polypeptide(L)'
;MLIVLIATEWGPTGGGINAFNQSLAIGLAAVGGPSVRIACAVTGWSHDASFKAEKDRVMLLPIKGGDGGRPLETCGGEIVGWLKSHGIAEPVDLWVGHDVVTGGAAVKAAEHGGRVALIHHMDYHDYQNLVPGKGEKTTRNHKHQTELFSTEGALLFGVGSELAETATRLSLSDRKAGILVPGFPSSFRKNISGDRSVRAFASGRFETASEPLKQSRLAAAALGRAVRSGNGLIDALEAPSLSFIGVENARIEAGELEKLAFDEAGRRVNVVPGGFENEPEAIVDQLVQSNLAIMPSYREGFGLAGWEAIGCEVPLILGRETGLFKFIEKTLGGAGTGCVAGIDLKGGDLHPDDMDSVARAIMTIAKNLGKAKADAVALKRYLMAEYGCTWNNTADQFYAHLKAENFVAVQSSAAPTDGVGRSDENVFQYSHANHFVECAELQVTTGQGSRPTDFEILAELRFGTTAMQVHKLSVEVFLKRAHLQVVPHGGTIRGNRLGDPPNHLKGIESRAGGVWVISDQLGSDALHGKALGDETLCRIQTPANSPAGATLELTAARQDIGCVFRSPLGNRSPEKATEKVMQIFLQNCIVKEKSGYIVLSEATVDGE
;
A
#
# COMPACT_ATOMS: atom_id res chain seq x y z
N MET A 1 -12.83 5.87 19.34
CA MET A 1 -12.07 4.75 18.77
C MET A 1 -11.29 5.27 17.57
N LEU A 2 -9.98 5.06 17.52
CA LEU A 2 -9.10 5.38 16.38
C LEU A 2 -8.72 4.09 15.65
N ILE A 3 -9.14 3.98 14.39
CA ILE A 3 -8.76 2.87 13.50
C ILE A 3 -7.73 3.41 12.50
N VAL A 4 -6.58 2.76 12.41
CA VAL A 4 -5.54 3.07 11.43
C VAL A 4 -5.46 1.94 10.41
N LEU A 5 -5.74 2.25 9.15
CA LEU A 5 -5.50 1.35 8.03
C LEU A 5 -4.11 1.61 7.44
N ILE A 6 -3.38 0.56 7.09
CA ILE A 6 -2.06 0.66 6.44
C ILE A 6 -2.18 0.21 4.99
N ALA A 7 -1.80 1.08 4.06
CA ALA A 7 -1.78 0.81 2.63
C ALA A 7 -0.53 1.38 1.98
N THR A 8 -0.22 0.96 0.75
CA THR A 8 0.87 1.57 -0.02
C THR A 8 0.40 2.85 -0.71
N GLU A 9 -0.81 2.86 -1.26
CA GLU A 9 -1.36 4.02 -1.97
C GLU A 9 -2.75 4.38 -1.47
N TRP A 10 -3.12 5.67 -1.58
CA TRP A 10 -4.50 6.10 -1.45
C TRP A 10 -5.19 6.12 -2.81
N GLY A 11 -6.08 5.15 -3.04
CA GLY A 11 -6.82 5.03 -4.28
C GLY A 11 -6.52 3.75 -5.05
N PRO A 12 -6.94 3.66 -6.31
CA PRO A 12 -6.82 2.47 -7.16
C PRO A 12 -5.38 2.20 -7.63
N THR A 13 -4.50 3.20 -7.52
CA THR A 13 -3.09 3.09 -7.91
C THR A 13 -2.43 1.90 -7.20
N GLY A 14 -1.73 1.04 -7.95
CA GLY A 14 -1.12 -0.17 -7.40
C GLY A 14 -2.05 -1.39 -7.31
N GLY A 15 -3.34 -1.25 -7.63
CA GLY A 15 -4.28 -2.35 -7.88
C GLY A 15 -5.43 -2.51 -6.88
N GLY A 16 -6.14 -3.64 -6.98
CA GLY A 16 -7.42 -3.86 -6.31
C GLY A 16 -7.41 -3.81 -4.78
N ILE A 17 -6.27 -4.10 -4.12
CA ILE A 17 -6.17 -4.01 -2.66
C ILE A 17 -6.25 -2.55 -2.20
N ASN A 18 -5.59 -1.62 -2.90
CA ASN A 18 -5.61 -0.20 -2.54
C ASN A 18 -6.99 0.41 -2.82
N ALA A 19 -7.63 0.03 -3.94
CA ALA A 19 -9.02 0.40 -4.24
C ALA A 19 -10.00 -0.09 -3.15
N PHE A 20 -9.83 -1.34 -2.69
CA PHE A 20 -10.62 -1.90 -1.60
C PHE A 20 -10.37 -1.16 -0.29
N ASN A 21 -9.10 -0.93 0.09
CA ASN A 21 -8.74 -0.27 1.34
C ASN A 21 -9.31 1.15 1.42
N GLN A 22 -9.17 1.94 0.35
CA GLN A 22 -9.75 3.28 0.26
C GLN A 22 -11.26 3.23 0.51
N SER A 23 -11.96 2.39 -0.22
CA SER A 23 -13.42 2.32 -0.14
C SER A 23 -13.91 1.80 1.20
N LEU A 24 -13.18 0.85 1.82
CA LEU A 24 -13.44 0.40 3.17
C LEU A 24 -13.23 1.51 4.20
N ALA A 25 -12.12 2.26 4.13
CA ALA A 25 -11.84 3.37 5.04
C ALA A 25 -12.96 4.42 5.01
N ILE A 26 -13.43 4.77 3.82
CA ILE A 26 -14.56 5.69 3.62
C ILE A 26 -15.85 5.12 4.22
N GLY A 27 -16.15 3.84 3.98
CA GLY A 27 -17.31 3.17 4.58
C GLY A 27 -17.25 3.13 6.11
N LEU A 28 -16.08 2.84 6.68
CA LEU A 28 -15.84 2.81 8.13
C LEU A 28 -16.07 4.19 8.75
N ALA A 29 -15.58 5.25 8.11
CA ALA A 29 -15.80 6.63 8.54
C ALA A 29 -17.28 7.04 8.43
N ALA A 30 -17.97 6.56 7.38
CA ALA A 30 -19.37 6.81 7.16
C ALA A 30 -20.27 6.22 8.25
N VAL A 31 -20.05 4.94 8.58
CA VAL A 31 -20.86 4.18 9.54
C VAL A 31 -20.46 4.45 10.99
N GLY A 32 -19.16 4.61 11.27
CA GLY A 32 -18.64 4.79 12.64
C GLY A 32 -19.06 6.09 13.32
N GLY A 33 -19.44 7.11 12.54
CA GLY A 33 -19.90 8.40 13.05
C GLY A 33 -18.83 9.15 13.88
N PRO A 34 -19.23 10.13 14.70
CA PRO A 34 -18.29 10.96 15.47
C PRO A 34 -17.47 10.19 16.52
N SER A 35 -17.93 8.99 16.92
CA SER A 35 -17.26 8.13 17.89
C SER A 35 -16.04 7.37 17.34
N VAL A 36 -15.90 7.33 16.01
CA VAL A 36 -14.80 6.63 15.33
C VAL A 36 -14.04 7.59 14.45
N ARG A 37 -12.72 7.65 14.62
CA ARG A 37 -11.81 8.34 13.72
C ARG A 37 -11.10 7.31 12.86
N ILE A 38 -11.04 7.58 11.56
CA ILE A 38 -10.36 6.73 10.59
C ILE A 38 -9.13 7.46 10.09
N ALA A 39 -7.98 6.82 10.21
CA ALA A 39 -6.75 7.25 9.58
C ALA A 39 -6.28 6.18 8.59
N CYS A 40 -5.64 6.61 7.50
CA CYS A 40 -5.00 5.73 6.55
C CYS A 40 -3.54 6.16 6.36
N ALA A 41 -2.63 5.30 6.75
CA ALA A 41 -1.19 5.47 6.57
C ALA A 41 -0.81 4.98 5.17
N VAL A 42 -0.20 5.85 4.36
CA VAL A 42 0.19 5.53 2.98
C VAL A 42 1.62 5.94 2.66
N THR A 43 2.26 5.18 1.78
CA THR A 43 3.62 5.45 1.31
C THR A 43 3.57 6.48 0.17
N GLY A 44 2.60 6.37 -0.73
CA GLY A 44 2.33 7.34 -1.81
C GLY A 44 1.50 8.56 -1.38
N TRP A 45 1.85 9.19 -0.26
CA TRP A 45 1.09 10.36 0.22
C TRP A 45 1.24 11.57 -0.72
N SER A 46 0.16 12.31 -0.93
CA SER A 46 0.18 13.62 -1.60
C SER A 46 -0.86 14.56 -1.02
N HIS A 47 -0.65 15.87 -1.18
CA HIS A 47 -1.59 16.90 -0.73
C HIS A 47 -2.97 16.72 -1.37
N ASP A 48 -3.03 16.41 -2.68
CA ASP A 48 -4.27 16.18 -3.40
C ASP A 48 -5.02 14.94 -2.88
N ALA A 49 -4.30 13.85 -2.60
CA ALA A 49 -4.87 12.65 -2.01
C ALA A 49 -5.41 12.91 -0.60
N SER A 50 -4.64 13.63 0.23
CA SER A 50 -5.03 13.98 1.59
C SER A 50 -6.29 14.84 1.63
N PHE A 51 -6.36 15.88 0.78
CA PHE A 51 -7.54 16.74 0.68
C PHE A 51 -8.79 15.98 0.20
N LYS A 52 -8.63 15.00 -0.72
CA LYS A 52 -9.73 14.13 -1.13
C LYS A 52 -10.17 13.22 0.03
N ALA A 53 -9.23 12.59 0.74
CA ALA A 53 -9.53 11.72 1.88
C ALA A 53 -10.25 12.47 3.01
N GLU A 54 -9.86 13.71 3.30
CA GLU A 54 -10.47 14.53 4.35
C GLU A 54 -11.95 14.80 4.09
N LYS A 55 -12.34 15.02 2.83
CA LYS A 55 -13.76 15.18 2.44
C LYS A 55 -14.60 13.95 2.77
N ASP A 56 -13.97 12.77 2.74
CA ASP A 56 -14.59 11.50 3.10
C ASP A 56 -14.41 11.14 4.59
N ARG A 57 -13.92 12.10 5.40
CA ARG A 57 -13.64 11.94 6.84
C ARG A 57 -12.57 10.89 7.16
N VAL A 58 -11.62 10.71 6.24
CA VAL A 58 -10.44 9.85 6.43
C VAL A 58 -9.21 10.74 6.54
N MET A 59 -8.46 10.58 7.63
CA MET A 59 -7.18 11.26 7.82
C MET A 59 -6.08 10.52 7.08
N LEU A 60 -5.52 11.13 6.04
CA LEU A 60 -4.41 10.54 5.30
C LEU A 60 -3.07 11.01 5.86
N LEU A 61 -2.22 10.06 6.25
CA LEU A 61 -0.91 10.37 6.84
C LEU A 61 0.23 9.70 6.06
N PRO A 62 1.35 10.41 5.89
CA PRO A 62 2.52 9.89 5.19
C PRO A 62 3.31 8.92 6.08
N ILE A 63 3.74 7.80 5.50
CA ILE A 63 4.72 6.89 6.12
C ILE A 63 5.85 6.64 5.13
N LYS A 64 7.08 6.51 5.65
CA LYS A 64 8.29 6.31 4.82
C LYS A 64 8.54 4.82 4.51
N GLY A 65 7.60 3.94 4.84
CA GLY A 65 7.73 2.51 4.58
C GLY A 65 7.82 2.24 3.07
N GLY A 66 8.71 1.35 2.63
CA GLY A 66 8.93 1.06 1.21
C GLY A 66 9.90 2.02 0.49
N ASP A 67 10.09 3.24 0.98
CA ASP A 67 11.04 4.19 0.39
C ASP A 67 12.49 3.75 0.65
N GLY A 68 13.32 3.77 -0.39
CA GLY A 68 14.74 3.44 -0.28
C GLY A 68 15.05 2.03 0.25
N GLY A 69 14.09 1.10 0.19
CA GLY A 69 14.23 -0.27 0.71
C GLY A 69 13.91 -0.44 2.20
N ARG A 70 13.35 0.59 2.86
CA ARG A 70 12.93 0.48 4.27
C ARG A 70 11.75 -0.48 4.41
N PRO A 71 11.77 -1.45 5.35
CA PRO A 71 10.63 -2.33 5.59
C PRO A 71 9.42 -1.54 6.09
N LEU A 72 8.27 -1.77 5.45
CA LEU A 72 6.98 -1.16 5.84
C LEU A 72 6.59 -1.50 7.29
N GLU A 73 7.06 -2.63 7.80
CA GLU A 73 6.87 -3.12 9.17
C GLU A 73 7.35 -2.14 10.25
N THR A 74 8.24 -1.21 9.90
CA THR A 74 8.78 -0.21 10.84
C THR A 74 7.96 1.09 10.89
N CYS A 75 6.77 1.14 10.26
CA CYS A 75 5.97 2.36 10.17
C CYS A 75 5.19 2.72 11.44
N GLY A 76 4.96 1.78 12.37
CA GLY A 76 4.11 2.00 13.56
C GLY A 76 4.51 3.23 14.38
N GLY A 77 5.79 3.36 14.71
CA GLY A 77 6.32 4.51 15.44
C GLY A 77 6.18 5.83 14.68
N GLU A 78 6.33 5.81 13.35
CA GLU A 78 6.12 6.99 12.52
C GLU A 78 4.67 7.44 12.55
N ILE A 79 3.74 6.50 12.45
CA ILE A 79 2.31 6.78 12.48
C ILE A 79 1.93 7.39 13.84
N VAL A 80 2.35 6.76 14.94
CA VAL A 80 2.07 7.26 16.30
C VAL A 80 2.71 8.64 16.52
N GLY A 81 3.95 8.84 16.05
CA GLY A 81 4.64 10.13 16.13
C GLY A 81 3.92 11.22 15.34
N TRP A 82 3.47 10.92 14.13
CA TRP A 82 2.72 11.83 13.27
C TRP A 82 1.37 12.20 13.89
N LEU A 83 0.63 11.21 14.41
CA LEU A 83 -0.64 11.45 15.10
C LEU A 83 -0.45 12.41 16.28
N LYS A 84 0.55 12.16 17.13
CA LYS A 84 0.86 13.03 18.27
C LYS A 84 1.21 14.45 17.85
N SER A 85 2.02 14.63 16.80
CA SER A 85 2.40 15.96 16.33
C SER A 85 1.23 16.75 15.72
N HIS A 86 0.17 16.06 15.32
CA HIS A 86 -1.08 16.66 14.81
C HIS A 86 -2.18 16.74 15.88
N GLY A 87 -1.81 16.64 17.16
CA GLY A 87 -2.73 16.83 18.28
C GLY A 87 -3.63 15.63 18.58
N ILE A 88 -3.35 14.46 18.00
CA ILE A 88 -4.06 13.22 18.26
C ILE A 88 -3.32 12.46 19.35
N ALA A 89 -3.74 12.70 20.59
CA ALA A 89 -3.15 12.07 21.77
C ALA A 89 -3.79 10.73 22.14
N GLU A 90 -4.94 10.36 21.54
CA GLU A 90 -5.55 9.07 21.81
C GLU A 90 -4.70 7.91 21.25
N PRO A 91 -4.65 6.76 21.97
CA PRO A 91 -3.99 5.58 21.45
C PRO A 91 -4.74 5.04 20.22
N VAL A 92 -4.01 4.36 19.34
CA VAL A 92 -4.62 3.60 18.25
C VAL A 92 -5.33 2.39 18.84
N ASP A 93 -6.62 2.23 18.57
CA ASP A 93 -7.41 1.11 19.07
C ASP A 93 -7.29 -0.12 18.18
N LEU A 94 -7.16 0.08 16.86
CA LEU A 94 -7.13 -0.99 15.88
C LEU A 94 -6.25 -0.64 14.66
N TRP A 95 -5.27 -1.50 14.38
CA TRP A 95 -4.44 -1.49 13.19
C TRP A 95 -5.01 -2.45 12.16
N VAL A 96 -5.27 -1.97 10.95
CA VAL A 96 -5.83 -2.77 9.85
C VAL A 96 -4.78 -2.94 8.77
N GLY A 97 -4.51 -4.18 8.40
CA GLY A 97 -3.60 -4.53 7.32
C GLY A 97 -4.19 -5.58 6.38
N HIS A 98 -3.60 -5.69 5.20
CA HIS A 98 -4.04 -6.54 4.09
C HIS A 98 -2.95 -7.51 3.68
N ASP A 99 -3.30 -8.81 3.65
CA ASP A 99 -2.38 -9.91 3.34
C ASP A 99 -1.00 -9.75 4.02
N VAL A 100 0.06 -10.33 3.46
CA VAL A 100 1.38 -10.38 4.12
C VAL A 100 2.07 -9.02 4.24
N VAL A 101 1.85 -8.10 3.31
CA VAL A 101 2.63 -6.86 3.23
C VAL A 101 2.17 -5.85 4.27
N THR A 102 0.95 -5.33 4.16
CA THR A 102 0.45 -4.34 5.11
C THR A 102 -0.12 -5.01 6.37
N GLY A 103 -0.47 -6.30 6.31
CA GLY A 103 -0.79 -7.10 7.50
C GLY A 103 0.40 -7.30 8.42
N GLY A 104 1.58 -7.64 7.88
CA GLY A 104 2.82 -7.70 8.67
C GLY A 104 3.13 -6.35 9.34
N ALA A 105 2.93 -5.25 8.60
CA ALA A 105 3.07 -3.91 9.15
C ALA A 105 2.04 -3.57 10.25
N ALA A 106 0.79 -4.00 10.12
CA ALA A 106 -0.22 -3.81 11.16
C ALA A 106 0.10 -4.60 12.44
N VAL A 107 0.60 -5.85 12.30
CA VAL A 107 1.05 -6.65 13.45
C VAL A 107 2.21 -5.98 14.16
N LYS A 108 3.21 -5.48 13.43
CA LYS A 108 4.33 -4.75 14.02
C LYS A 108 3.93 -3.41 14.63
N ALA A 109 3.02 -2.68 14.00
CA ALA A 109 2.52 -1.42 14.54
C ALA A 109 1.78 -1.59 15.88
N ALA A 110 1.17 -2.76 16.12
CA ALA A 110 0.52 -3.08 17.40
C ALA A 110 1.49 -3.19 18.60
N GLU A 111 2.81 -3.25 18.38
CA GLU A 111 3.82 -3.09 19.44
C GLU A 111 3.71 -1.70 20.11
N HIS A 112 3.09 -0.72 19.45
CA HIS A 112 2.75 0.58 20.00
C HIS A 112 1.37 0.66 20.66
N GLY A 113 0.74 -0.50 20.93
CA GLY A 113 -0.61 -0.62 21.50
C GLY A 113 -1.70 -0.77 20.44
N GLY A 114 -2.90 -1.14 20.87
CA GLY A 114 -4.03 -1.43 19.98
C GLY A 114 -4.09 -2.88 19.51
N ARG A 115 -5.21 -3.24 18.90
CA ARG A 115 -5.44 -4.60 18.33
C ARG A 115 -5.10 -4.63 16.85
N VAL A 116 -5.10 -5.83 16.27
CA VAL A 116 -4.86 -6.03 14.84
C VAL A 116 -6.10 -6.57 14.16
N ALA A 117 -6.41 -6.06 12.96
CA ALA A 117 -7.32 -6.66 12.01
C ALA A 117 -6.58 -6.98 10.70
N LEU A 118 -6.72 -8.23 10.23
CA LEU A 118 -6.09 -8.72 9.02
C LEU A 118 -7.16 -9.06 7.98
N ILE A 119 -7.04 -8.47 6.79
CA ILE A 119 -7.97 -8.68 5.69
C ILE A 119 -7.29 -9.52 4.61
N HIS A 120 -7.85 -10.70 4.35
CA HIS A 120 -7.37 -11.66 3.37
C HIS A 120 -7.94 -11.38 1.98
N HIS A 121 -7.06 -11.19 0.99
CA HIS A 121 -7.43 -10.94 -0.41
C HIS A 121 -7.06 -12.10 -1.35
N MET A 122 -6.11 -12.96 -0.97
CA MET A 122 -5.66 -14.04 -1.85
C MET A 122 -5.00 -15.18 -1.10
N ASP A 123 -5.46 -16.42 -1.32
CA ASP A 123 -4.74 -17.61 -0.89
C ASP A 123 -3.53 -17.85 -1.80
N TYR A 124 -2.32 -17.67 -1.26
CA TYR A 124 -1.11 -17.84 -2.05
C TYR A 124 -0.84 -19.29 -2.44
N HIS A 125 -1.20 -20.25 -1.58
CA HIS A 125 -1.00 -21.66 -1.85
C HIS A 125 -1.88 -22.14 -2.99
N ASP A 126 -3.16 -21.78 -2.92
CA ASP A 126 -4.18 -22.23 -3.87
C ASP A 126 -4.17 -21.46 -5.20
N TYR A 127 -3.41 -20.36 -5.27
CA TYR A 127 -3.27 -19.52 -6.46
C TYR A 127 -1.89 -19.65 -7.13
N GLN A 128 -0.79 -19.46 -6.40
CA GLN A 128 0.53 -19.24 -7.03
C GLN A 128 1.11 -20.49 -7.68
N ASN A 129 0.80 -21.69 -7.15
CA ASN A 129 1.31 -22.94 -7.70
C ASN A 129 0.60 -23.37 -9.00
N LEU A 130 -0.48 -22.69 -9.39
CA LEU A 130 -1.14 -22.88 -10.68
C LEU A 130 -0.32 -22.27 -11.83
N VAL A 131 0.64 -21.39 -11.52
CA VAL A 131 1.66 -20.96 -12.47
C VAL A 131 2.86 -21.90 -12.36
N PRO A 132 3.23 -22.62 -13.44
CA PRO A 132 4.35 -23.56 -13.40
C PRO A 132 5.66 -22.92 -12.92
N GLY A 133 6.45 -23.69 -12.16
CA GLY A 133 7.77 -23.26 -11.68
C GLY A 133 7.76 -22.33 -10.45
N LYS A 134 6.61 -22.10 -9.81
CA LYS A 134 6.48 -21.25 -8.61
C LYS A 134 6.49 -22.01 -7.28
N GLY A 135 6.72 -23.34 -7.27
CA GLY A 135 6.57 -24.19 -6.08
C GLY A 135 7.27 -23.67 -4.82
N GLU A 136 8.59 -23.47 -4.85
CA GLU A 136 9.34 -22.97 -3.66
C GLU A 136 8.88 -21.60 -3.18
N LYS A 137 8.62 -20.68 -4.13
CA LYS A 137 8.10 -19.34 -3.81
C LYS A 137 6.72 -19.44 -3.16
N THR A 138 5.87 -20.33 -3.66
CA THR A 138 4.52 -20.58 -3.14
C THR A 138 4.58 -21.12 -1.73
N THR A 139 5.42 -22.13 -1.45
CA THR A 139 5.61 -22.68 -0.11
C THR A 139 6.08 -21.60 0.88
N ARG A 140 7.05 -20.77 0.48
CA ARG A 140 7.55 -19.67 1.32
C ARG A 140 6.46 -18.64 1.60
N ASN A 141 5.72 -18.22 0.58
CA ASN A 141 4.66 -17.24 0.71
C ASN A 141 3.49 -17.78 1.55
N HIS A 142 3.12 -19.05 1.37
CA HIS A 142 2.10 -19.69 2.17
C HIS A 142 2.50 -19.80 3.65
N LYS A 143 3.77 -20.12 3.93
CA LYS A 143 4.31 -20.13 5.29
C LYS A 143 4.18 -18.76 5.94
N HIS A 144 4.65 -17.69 5.29
CA HIS A 144 4.53 -16.33 5.82
C HIS A 144 3.05 -15.91 6.00
N GLN A 145 2.17 -16.29 5.07
CA GLN A 145 0.75 -16.01 5.19
C GLN A 145 0.11 -16.77 6.36
N THR A 146 0.50 -18.02 6.60
CA THR A 146 0.02 -18.80 7.75
C THR A 146 0.52 -18.21 9.07
N GLU A 147 1.81 -17.84 9.15
CA GLU A 147 2.41 -17.18 10.31
C GLU A 147 1.68 -15.87 10.63
N LEU A 148 1.36 -15.08 9.60
CA LEU A 148 0.64 -13.83 9.79
C LEU A 148 -0.79 -14.06 10.28
N PHE A 149 -1.59 -14.89 9.60
CA PHE A 149 -3.00 -15.09 9.93
C PHE A 149 -3.22 -15.92 11.21
N SER A 150 -2.20 -16.64 11.68
CA SER A 150 -2.21 -17.30 13.00
C SER A 150 -1.86 -16.36 14.16
N THR A 151 -1.48 -15.10 13.91
CA THR A 151 -1.19 -14.09 14.96
C THR A 151 -2.27 -14.09 16.04
N GLU A 152 -1.86 -14.28 17.29
CA GLU A 152 -2.77 -14.37 18.44
C GLU A 152 -3.54 -13.05 18.63
N GLY A 153 -4.84 -13.15 18.94
CA GLY A 153 -5.70 -11.99 19.19
C GLY A 153 -6.02 -11.11 17.98
N ALA A 154 -5.46 -11.41 16.79
CA ALA A 154 -5.81 -10.71 15.56
C ALA A 154 -7.25 -11.05 15.12
N LEU A 155 -8.00 -10.01 14.76
CA LEU A 155 -9.30 -10.11 14.10
C LEU A 155 -9.08 -10.47 12.64
N LEU A 156 -9.77 -11.51 12.16
CA LEU A 156 -9.57 -12.02 10.81
C LEU A 156 -10.75 -11.67 9.93
N PHE A 157 -10.47 -11.26 8.71
CA PHE A 157 -11.47 -10.97 7.70
C PHE A 157 -11.07 -11.57 6.35
N GLY A 158 -12.06 -11.92 5.54
CA GLY A 158 -11.84 -12.31 4.14
C GLY A 158 -12.78 -11.57 3.20
N VAL A 159 -12.29 -11.24 2.01
CA VAL A 159 -13.09 -10.59 0.97
C VAL A 159 -13.98 -11.62 0.27
N GLY A 160 -15.25 -11.68 0.66
CA GLY A 160 -16.18 -12.75 0.28
C GLY A 160 -16.00 -14.04 1.09
N SER A 161 -16.90 -15.00 0.90
CA SER A 161 -16.99 -16.19 1.75
C SER A 161 -15.79 -17.12 1.64
N GLU A 162 -15.28 -17.36 0.43
CA GLU A 162 -14.14 -18.27 0.20
C GLU A 162 -12.89 -17.80 0.94
N LEU A 163 -12.58 -16.50 0.85
CA LEU A 163 -11.41 -15.94 1.53
C LEU A 163 -11.61 -15.86 3.04
N ALA A 164 -12.85 -15.72 3.55
CA ALA A 164 -13.09 -15.80 4.98
C ALA A 164 -12.88 -17.24 5.50
N GLU A 165 -13.29 -18.25 4.73
CA GLU A 165 -13.04 -19.65 5.07
C GLU A 165 -11.53 -19.99 5.03
N THR A 166 -10.81 -19.50 4.03
CA THR A 166 -9.36 -19.65 3.99
C THR A 166 -8.66 -18.92 5.13
N ALA A 167 -9.04 -17.67 5.46
CA ALA A 167 -8.47 -16.94 6.58
C ALA A 167 -8.71 -17.68 7.91
N THR A 168 -9.90 -18.26 8.10
CA THR A 168 -10.23 -19.14 9.22
C THR A 168 -9.28 -20.34 9.29
N ARG A 169 -9.04 -21.02 8.15
CA ARG A 169 -8.11 -22.16 8.08
C ARG A 169 -6.67 -21.76 8.38
N LEU A 170 -6.20 -20.63 7.85
CA LEU A 170 -4.85 -20.11 8.08
C LEU A 170 -4.62 -19.68 9.53
N SER A 171 -5.68 -19.43 10.30
CA SER A 171 -5.58 -19.06 11.71
C SER A 171 -5.02 -20.17 12.61
N LEU A 172 -5.03 -21.43 12.13
CA LEU A 172 -4.68 -22.64 12.88
C LEU A 172 -5.40 -22.75 14.24
N SER A 173 -6.62 -22.21 14.32
CA SER A 173 -7.45 -22.15 15.51
C SER A 173 -8.93 -22.29 15.16
N ASP A 174 -9.81 -22.29 16.16
CA ASP A 174 -11.26 -22.29 15.99
C ASP A 174 -11.85 -20.90 15.64
N ARG A 175 -11.02 -19.85 15.67
CA ARG A 175 -11.38 -18.47 15.28
C ARG A 175 -12.00 -18.42 13.90
N LYS A 176 -13.13 -17.73 13.77
CA LYS A 176 -13.81 -17.52 12.49
C LYS A 176 -13.51 -16.14 11.95
N ALA A 177 -13.12 -16.06 10.68
CA ALA A 177 -12.96 -14.77 10.02
C ALA A 177 -14.32 -14.17 9.63
N GLY A 178 -14.44 -12.85 9.79
CA GLY A 178 -15.57 -12.08 9.27
C GLY A 178 -15.57 -12.03 7.74
N ILE A 179 -16.77 -12.06 7.15
CA ILE A 179 -16.95 -11.89 5.70
C ILE A 179 -17.10 -10.41 5.39
N LEU A 180 -16.26 -9.90 4.50
CA LEU A 180 -16.38 -8.56 3.91
C LEU A 180 -16.82 -8.68 2.45
N VAL A 181 -18.06 -8.33 2.15
CA VAL A 181 -18.58 -8.24 0.78
C VAL A 181 -18.28 -6.83 0.25
N PRO A 182 -17.50 -6.66 -0.84
CA PRO A 182 -17.23 -5.34 -1.40
C PRO A 182 -18.51 -4.59 -1.79
N GLY A 183 -18.53 -3.28 -1.55
CA GLY A 183 -19.59 -2.42 -2.06
C GLY A 183 -19.50 -2.19 -3.57
N PHE A 184 -20.62 -1.84 -4.20
CA PHE A 184 -20.61 -1.17 -5.51
C PHE A 184 -20.32 0.32 -5.28
N PRO A 185 -19.20 0.87 -5.79
CA PRO A 185 -18.94 2.31 -5.74
C PRO A 185 -20.06 3.12 -6.41
N SER A 186 -20.30 4.33 -5.90
CA SER A 186 -21.27 5.26 -6.49
C SER A 186 -20.89 5.73 -7.90
N SER A 187 -19.62 5.59 -8.29
CA SER A 187 -19.12 5.87 -9.64
C SER A 187 -19.61 4.85 -10.68
N PHE A 188 -20.05 3.66 -10.26
CA PHE A 188 -20.60 2.66 -11.17
C PHE A 188 -21.92 3.14 -11.76
N ARG A 189 -21.97 3.15 -13.09
CA ARG A 189 -23.10 3.65 -13.87
C ARG A 189 -23.82 2.50 -14.56
N LYS A 190 -25.08 2.71 -14.90
CA LYS A 190 -25.89 1.73 -15.63
C LYS A 190 -25.34 1.53 -17.03
N ASN A 191 -25.54 0.32 -17.56
CA ASN A 191 -25.19 0.01 -18.93
C ASN A 191 -25.97 0.88 -19.93
N ILE A 192 -25.27 1.49 -20.89
CA ILE A 192 -25.83 2.34 -21.96
C ILE A 192 -25.56 1.76 -23.36
N SER A 193 -25.09 0.52 -23.43
CA SER A 193 -24.73 -0.12 -24.69
C SER A 193 -25.97 -0.50 -25.52
N GLY A 194 -25.84 -0.36 -26.84
CA GLY A 194 -26.81 -0.86 -27.81
C GLY A 194 -26.65 -2.35 -28.12
N ASP A 195 -27.61 -2.90 -28.87
CA ASP A 195 -27.74 -4.35 -29.13
C ASP A 195 -27.42 -4.77 -30.56
N ARG A 196 -26.83 -3.88 -31.36
CA ARG A 196 -26.53 -4.15 -32.78
C ARG A 196 -25.37 -5.12 -32.96
N SER A 197 -24.32 -4.99 -32.16
CA SER A 197 -23.11 -5.82 -32.25
C SER A 197 -22.54 -6.08 -30.88
N VAL A 198 -21.83 -7.21 -30.73
CA VAL A 198 -21.09 -7.53 -29.51
C VAL A 198 -19.96 -6.52 -29.32
N ARG A 199 -19.97 -5.84 -28.17
CA ARG A 199 -18.91 -4.99 -27.66
C ARG A 199 -18.45 -5.58 -26.35
N ALA A 200 -17.44 -6.43 -26.44
CA ALA A 200 -16.89 -7.15 -25.32
C ALA A 200 -15.78 -6.35 -24.62
N PHE A 201 -15.59 -6.62 -23.34
CA PHE A 201 -14.58 -6.00 -22.50
C PHE A 201 -13.94 -7.03 -21.57
N ALA A 202 -12.63 -6.95 -21.39
CA ALA A 202 -11.90 -7.73 -20.39
C ALA A 202 -10.88 -6.84 -19.67
N SER A 203 -10.84 -6.88 -18.35
CA SER A 203 -9.89 -6.14 -17.54
C SER A 203 -9.20 -7.06 -16.55
N GLY A 204 -7.91 -6.84 -16.34
CA GLY A 204 -7.11 -7.60 -15.40
C GLY A 204 -5.62 -7.38 -15.62
N ARG A 205 -4.79 -7.98 -14.77
CA ARG A 205 -3.34 -8.02 -14.99
C ARG A 205 -3.04 -9.08 -16.04
N PHE A 206 -2.98 -8.72 -17.32
CA PHE A 206 -2.74 -9.63 -18.44
C PHE A 206 -1.25 -9.66 -18.82
N GLU A 207 -0.43 -10.06 -17.87
CA GLU A 207 1.01 -10.25 -18.02
C GLU A 207 1.34 -11.67 -18.44
N THR A 208 2.45 -11.85 -19.15
CA THR A 208 2.94 -13.17 -19.57
C THR A 208 3.04 -14.16 -18.40
N ALA A 209 3.52 -13.71 -17.24
CA ALA A 209 3.69 -14.53 -16.04
C ALA A 209 2.37 -14.96 -15.37
N SER A 210 1.26 -14.33 -15.73
CA SER A 210 -0.07 -14.56 -15.16
C SER A 210 -1.06 -15.18 -16.16
N GLU A 211 -0.65 -15.34 -17.42
CA GLU A 211 -1.49 -15.85 -18.51
C GLU A 211 -2.16 -17.19 -18.20
N PRO A 212 -1.50 -18.20 -17.58
CA PRO A 212 -2.15 -19.47 -17.23
C PRO A 212 -3.35 -19.35 -16.30
N LEU A 213 -3.48 -18.20 -15.62
CA LEU A 213 -4.53 -17.90 -14.67
C LEU A 213 -5.51 -16.86 -15.20
N LYS A 214 -5.03 -15.77 -15.80
CA LYS A 214 -5.86 -14.63 -16.23
C LYS A 214 -6.37 -14.76 -17.66
N GLN A 215 -5.70 -15.53 -18.52
CA GLN A 215 -6.14 -16.02 -19.84
C GLN A 215 -6.70 -14.95 -20.81
N SER A 216 -5.95 -13.88 -21.10
CA SER A 216 -6.38 -12.88 -22.12
C SER A 216 -6.39 -13.48 -23.54
N ARG A 217 -5.46 -14.40 -23.84
CA ARG A 217 -5.42 -15.15 -25.11
C ARG A 217 -6.72 -15.92 -25.31
N LEU A 218 -7.22 -16.55 -24.26
CA LEU A 218 -8.50 -17.28 -24.30
C LEU A 218 -9.65 -16.37 -24.69
N ALA A 219 -9.77 -15.17 -24.11
CA ALA A 219 -10.85 -14.24 -24.47
C ALA A 219 -10.76 -13.78 -25.94
N ALA A 220 -9.56 -13.45 -26.43
CA ALA A 220 -9.35 -13.04 -27.82
C ALA A 220 -9.66 -14.18 -28.81
N ALA A 221 -9.11 -15.36 -28.55
CA ALA A 221 -9.34 -16.56 -29.37
C ALA A 221 -10.82 -16.96 -29.38
N ALA A 222 -11.47 -16.97 -28.22
CA ALA A 222 -12.87 -17.35 -28.09
C ALA A 222 -13.81 -16.38 -28.83
N LEU A 223 -13.50 -15.06 -28.87
CA LEU A 223 -14.24 -14.13 -29.71
C LEU A 223 -14.05 -14.47 -31.20
N GLY A 224 -12.83 -14.75 -31.63
CA GLY A 224 -12.54 -15.18 -33.01
C GLY A 224 -13.31 -16.46 -33.37
N ARG A 225 -13.28 -17.45 -32.48
CA ARG A 225 -14.01 -18.72 -32.64
C ARG A 225 -15.53 -18.52 -32.68
N ALA A 226 -16.07 -17.65 -31.84
CA ALA A 226 -17.48 -17.28 -31.86
C ALA A 226 -17.87 -16.60 -33.18
N VAL A 227 -17.01 -15.71 -33.70
CA VAL A 227 -17.20 -15.06 -35.00
C VAL A 227 -17.26 -16.07 -36.14
N ARG A 228 -16.31 -17.02 -36.19
CA ARG A 228 -16.30 -18.07 -37.21
C ARG A 228 -17.57 -18.92 -37.13
N SER A 229 -17.93 -19.34 -35.93
CA SER A 229 -19.04 -20.26 -35.68
C SER A 229 -20.42 -19.60 -35.82
N GLY A 230 -20.51 -18.29 -35.58
CA GLY A 230 -21.73 -17.49 -35.69
C GLY A 230 -21.90 -16.78 -37.04
N ASN A 231 -20.95 -16.92 -37.96
CA ASN A 231 -20.97 -16.22 -39.24
C ASN A 231 -22.25 -16.54 -40.04
N GLY A 232 -23.02 -15.50 -40.38
CA GLY A 232 -24.31 -15.63 -41.08
C GLY A 232 -25.44 -16.23 -40.25
N LEU A 233 -25.22 -16.50 -38.95
CA LEU A 233 -26.20 -17.06 -38.03
C LEU A 233 -26.58 -16.11 -36.89
N ILE A 234 -25.69 -15.17 -36.54
CA ILE A 234 -25.85 -14.24 -35.42
C ILE A 234 -25.38 -12.85 -35.88
N ASP A 235 -26.32 -11.96 -36.20
CA ASP A 235 -26.04 -10.61 -36.71
C ASP A 235 -25.12 -9.81 -35.78
N ALA A 236 -25.29 -9.97 -34.46
CA ALA A 236 -24.47 -9.29 -33.47
C ALA A 236 -22.97 -9.64 -33.54
N LEU A 237 -22.59 -10.73 -34.23
CA LEU A 237 -21.20 -11.15 -34.45
C LEU A 237 -20.66 -10.74 -35.82
N GLU A 238 -21.38 -9.98 -36.64
CA GLU A 238 -20.87 -9.49 -37.92
C GLU A 238 -19.72 -8.48 -37.74
N ALA A 239 -19.88 -7.53 -36.80
CA ALA A 239 -18.88 -6.51 -36.49
C ALA A 239 -18.62 -6.40 -34.97
N PRO A 240 -18.08 -7.45 -34.33
CA PRO A 240 -17.85 -7.44 -32.90
C PRO A 240 -16.52 -6.77 -32.56
N SER A 241 -16.41 -6.30 -31.33
CA SER A 241 -15.16 -5.80 -30.77
C SER A 241 -14.86 -6.38 -29.39
N LEU A 242 -13.58 -6.41 -29.02
CA LEU A 242 -13.11 -6.71 -27.66
C LEU A 242 -12.00 -5.75 -27.25
N SER A 243 -12.26 -4.96 -26.23
CA SER A 243 -11.25 -4.10 -25.59
C SER A 243 -10.66 -4.80 -24.39
N PHE A 244 -9.33 -4.70 -24.22
CA PHE A 244 -8.65 -5.13 -23.01
C PHE A 244 -8.10 -3.93 -22.23
N ILE A 245 -8.06 -4.06 -20.91
CA ILE A 245 -7.28 -3.18 -20.02
C ILE A 245 -6.33 -4.04 -19.19
N GLY A 246 -5.07 -3.59 -19.08
CA GLY A 246 -4.02 -4.20 -18.27
C GLY A 246 -3.18 -5.24 -19.01
N VAL A 247 -3.06 -5.15 -20.33
CA VAL A 247 -2.13 -5.95 -21.14
C VAL A 247 -0.72 -5.40 -21.02
N GLU A 248 0.26 -6.29 -20.82
CA GLU A 248 1.68 -5.93 -20.79
C GLU A 248 2.13 -5.31 -22.13
N ASN A 249 2.83 -4.16 -22.10
CA ASN A 249 3.19 -3.40 -23.31
C ASN A 249 3.89 -4.23 -24.38
N ALA A 250 4.80 -5.12 -24.00
CA ALA A 250 5.50 -6.00 -24.95
C ALA A 250 4.54 -6.89 -25.76
N ARG A 251 3.41 -7.31 -25.16
CA ARG A 251 2.37 -8.11 -25.82
C ARG A 251 1.47 -7.27 -26.72
N ILE A 252 1.23 -6.01 -26.33
CA ILE A 252 0.53 -5.02 -27.16
C ILE A 252 1.34 -4.76 -28.44
N GLU A 253 2.63 -4.45 -28.30
CA GLU A 253 3.53 -4.18 -29.44
C GLU A 253 3.68 -5.40 -30.36
N ALA A 254 3.61 -6.61 -29.80
CA ALA A 254 3.65 -7.85 -30.57
C ALA A 254 2.38 -8.13 -31.38
N GLY A 255 1.26 -7.43 -31.13
CA GLY A 255 -0.03 -7.67 -31.81
C GLY A 255 -0.59 -9.07 -31.59
N GLU A 256 -0.27 -9.67 -30.44
CA GLU A 256 -0.52 -11.09 -30.13
C GLU A 256 -2.02 -11.41 -30.12
N LEU A 257 -2.83 -10.60 -29.44
CA LEU A 257 -4.25 -10.86 -29.21
C LEU A 257 -5.07 -10.63 -30.48
N GLU A 258 -4.71 -9.61 -31.26
CA GLU A 258 -5.32 -9.30 -32.56
C GLU A 258 -5.05 -10.42 -33.57
N LYS A 259 -3.81 -10.90 -33.63
CA LYS A 259 -3.43 -12.02 -34.49
C LYS A 259 -4.20 -13.28 -34.10
N LEU A 260 -4.30 -13.58 -32.81
CA LEU A 260 -5.00 -14.77 -32.32
C LEU A 260 -6.50 -14.74 -32.67
N ALA A 261 -7.17 -13.59 -32.48
CA ALA A 261 -8.56 -13.44 -32.85
C ALA A 261 -8.77 -13.53 -34.38
N PHE A 262 -7.85 -12.98 -35.19
CA PHE A 262 -7.88 -13.10 -36.64
C PHE A 262 -7.74 -14.55 -37.10
N ASP A 263 -6.74 -15.26 -36.57
CA ASP A 263 -6.45 -16.65 -36.91
C ASP A 263 -7.65 -17.54 -36.56
N GLU A 264 -8.29 -17.33 -35.41
CA GLU A 264 -9.49 -18.05 -34.98
C GLU A 264 -10.77 -17.63 -35.71
N ALA A 265 -10.90 -16.39 -36.20
CA ALA A 265 -12.06 -15.95 -36.97
C ALA A 265 -11.97 -16.30 -38.46
N GLY A 266 -10.77 -16.36 -39.03
CA GLY A 266 -10.55 -16.40 -40.48
C GLY A 266 -10.86 -15.06 -41.19
N ARG A 267 -11.07 -13.99 -40.42
CA ARG A 267 -11.30 -12.61 -40.89
C ARG A 267 -10.91 -11.61 -39.80
N ARG A 268 -10.81 -10.33 -40.14
CA ARG A 268 -10.54 -9.28 -39.15
C ARG A 268 -11.68 -9.18 -38.12
N VAL A 269 -11.27 -9.14 -36.85
CA VAL A 269 -12.09 -8.86 -35.67
C VAL A 269 -11.46 -7.68 -34.95
N ASN A 270 -12.27 -6.75 -34.44
CA ASN A 270 -11.74 -5.56 -33.79
C ASN A 270 -11.31 -5.87 -32.35
N VAL A 271 -10.05 -6.24 -32.15
CA VAL A 271 -9.46 -6.45 -30.83
C VAL A 271 -8.54 -5.27 -30.51
N VAL A 272 -8.71 -4.67 -29.34
CA VAL A 272 -7.99 -3.47 -28.92
C VAL A 272 -7.33 -3.74 -27.56
N PRO A 273 -6.07 -4.18 -27.52
CA PRO A 273 -5.35 -4.36 -26.28
C PRO A 273 -4.87 -3.02 -25.71
N GLY A 274 -5.26 -2.72 -24.47
CA GLY A 274 -4.83 -1.54 -23.72
C GLY A 274 -3.94 -1.90 -22.53
N GLY A 275 -3.00 -1.00 -22.21
CA GLY A 275 -2.12 -1.11 -21.04
C GLY A 275 -2.84 -0.96 -19.71
N PHE A 276 -2.08 -0.84 -18.63
CA PHE A 276 -2.66 -0.58 -17.31
C PHE A 276 -3.35 0.80 -17.27
N GLU A 277 -4.57 0.84 -16.74
CA GLU A 277 -5.34 2.07 -16.55
C GLU A 277 -5.37 2.43 -15.06
N ASN A 278 -4.99 3.66 -14.74
CA ASN A 278 -4.93 4.17 -13.37
C ASN A 278 -6.18 4.98 -12.99
N GLU A 279 -7.03 5.33 -13.96
CA GLU A 279 -8.29 6.05 -13.74
C GLU A 279 -9.49 5.08 -13.73
N PRO A 280 -10.10 4.77 -12.56
CA PRO A 280 -11.25 3.88 -12.47
C PRO A 280 -12.43 4.33 -13.33
N GLU A 281 -12.60 5.64 -13.48
CA GLU A 281 -13.65 6.24 -14.30
C GLU A 281 -13.53 5.81 -15.77
N ALA A 282 -12.31 5.68 -16.29
CA ALA A 282 -12.06 5.21 -17.66
C ALA A 282 -12.45 3.73 -17.83
N ILE A 283 -12.22 2.90 -16.82
CA ILE A 283 -12.68 1.50 -16.78
C ILE A 283 -14.21 1.44 -16.79
N VAL A 284 -14.86 2.27 -15.96
CA VAL A 284 -16.33 2.35 -15.91
C VAL A 284 -16.89 2.84 -17.25
N ASP A 285 -16.28 3.86 -17.88
CA ASP A 285 -16.70 4.38 -19.19
C ASP A 285 -16.67 3.29 -20.28
N GLN A 286 -15.65 2.44 -20.28
CA GLN A 286 -15.55 1.29 -21.18
C GLN A 286 -16.59 0.21 -20.86
N LEU A 287 -16.79 -0.11 -19.57
CA LEU A 287 -17.76 -1.12 -19.14
C LEU A 287 -19.20 -0.73 -19.53
N VAL A 288 -19.64 0.49 -19.25
CA VAL A 288 -21.04 0.89 -19.51
C VAL A 288 -21.38 0.95 -21.00
N GLN A 289 -20.37 1.05 -21.87
CA GLN A 289 -20.52 1.04 -23.32
C GLN A 289 -20.40 -0.37 -23.92
N SER A 290 -19.95 -1.33 -23.12
CA SER A 290 -19.83 -2.75 -23.49
C SER A 290 -21.12 -3.51 -23.19
N ASN A 291 -21.47 -4.50 -24.00
CA ASN A 291 -22.64 -5.39 -23.75
C ASN A 291 -22.23 -6.81 -23.37
N LEU A 292 -20.94 -7.02 -23.11
CA LEU A 292 -20.38 -8.26 -22.62
C LEU A 292 -19.09 -7.98 -21.86
N ALA A 293 -18.94 -8.50 -20.66
CA ALA A 293 -17.69 -8.59 -19.94
C ALA A 293 -17.22 -10.04 -19.92
N ILE A 294 -15.91 -10.24 -20.10
CA ILE A 294 -15.27 -11.55 -20.05
C ILE A 294 -14.19 -11.47 -18.97
N MET A 295 -14.37 -12.23 -17.89
CA MET A 295 -13.35 -12.47 -16.87
C MET A 295 -12.88 -13.92 -17.03
N PRO A 296 -11.97 -14.21 -17.98
CA PRO A 296 -11.59 -15.58 -18.35
C PRO A 296 -10.63 -16.21 -17.32
N SER A 297 -10.66 -15.75 -16.07
CA SER A 297 -9.74 -16.22 -15.05
C SER A 297 -10.08 -17.65 -14.63
N TYR A 298 -9.08 -18.53 -14.64
CA TYR A 298 -9.22 -19.88 -14.07
C TYR A 298 -9.45 -19.79 -12.56
N ARG A 299 -8.62 -19.01 -11.85
CA ARG A 299 -8.76 -18.79 -10.40
C ARG A 299 -8.53 -17.33 -10.03
N GLU A 300 -9.31 -16.84 -9.08
CA GLU A 300 -9.24 -15.51 -8.50
C GLU A 300 -9.58 -15.57 -7.01
N GLY A 301 -9.01 -14.67 -6.20
CA GLY A 301 -9.36 -14.52 -4.79
C GLY A 301 -10.84 -14.19 -4.62
N PHE A 302 -11.23 -12.95 -4.94
CA PHE A 302 -12.63 -12.59 -5.13
C PHE A 302 -12.97 -12.45 -6.62
N GLY A 303 -12.29 -11.57 -7.35
CA GLY A 303 -12.57 -11.31 -8.78
C GLY A 303 -13.29 -9.97 -8.98
N LEU A 304 -12.64 -8.88 -8.55
CA LEU A 304 -13.20 -7.52 -8.61
C LEU A 304 -13.51 -7.05 -10.04
N ALA A 305 -12.81 -7.53 -11.07
CA ALA A 305 -13.13 -7.21 -12.46
C ALA A 305 -14.54 -7.69 -12.86
N GLY A 306 -14.94 -8.89 -12.40
CA GLY A 306 -16.31 -9.37 -12.57
C GLY A 306 -17.31 -8.59 -11.71
N TRP A 307 -16.90 -8.16 -10.51
CA TRP A 307 -17.73 -7.33 -9.62
C TRP A 307 -18.04 -5.95 -10.23
N GLU A 308 -17.06 -5.34 -10.89
CA GLU A 308 -17.19 -4.10 -11.66
C GLU A 308 -18.21 -4.25 -12.80
N ALA A 309 -18.14 -5.35 -13.54
CA ALA A 309 -19.09 -5.66 -14.62
C ALA A 309 -20.53 -5.78 -14.10
N ILE A 310 -20.73 -6.52 -13.00
CA ILE A 310 -22.04 -6.65 -12.34
C ILE A 310 -22.53 -5.29 -11.86
N GLY A 311 -21.66 -4.52 -11.20
CA GLY A 311 -21.96 -3.17 -10.72
C GLY A 311 -22.37 -2.19 -11.83
N CYS A 312 -21.81 -2.36 -13.02
CA CYS A 312 -22.14 -1.59 -14.23
C CYS A 312 -23.25 -2.22 -15.08
N GLU A 313 -23.92 -3.27 -14.59
CA GLU A 313 -25.05 -3.94 -15.24
C GLU A 313 -24.67 -4.54 -16.62
N VAL A 314 -23.43 -5.02 -16.75
CA VAL A 314 -22.89 -5.64 -17.97
C VAL A 314 -23.01 -7.18 -17.88
N PRO A 315 -23.52 -7.88 -18.90
CA PRO A 315 -23.53 -9.34 -18.94
C PRO A 315 -22.13 -9.92 -18.75
N LEU A 316 -21.99 -11.00 -17.97
CA LEU A 316 -20.67 -11.50 -17.54
C LEU A 316 -20.46 -12.98 -17.90
N ILE A 317 -19.34 -13.27 -18.55
CA ILE A 317 -18.74 -14.61 -18.64
C ILE A 317 -17.60 -14.68 -17.63
N LEU A 318 -17.57 -15.71 -16.78
CA LEU A 318 -16.52 -15.90 -15.78
C LEU A 318 -16.22 -17.37 -15.48
N GLY A 319 -15.03 -17.65 -14.97
CA GLY A 319 -14.64 -18.98 -14.49
C GLY A 319 -15.35 -19.37 -13.19
N ARG A 320 -15.76 -20.64 -13.07
CA ARG A 320 -16.45 -21.18 -11.88
C ARG A 320 -15.54 -21.29 -10.64
N GLU A 321 -14.24 -21.43 -10.85
CA GLU A 321 -13.24 -21.50 -9.78
C GLU A 321 -12.82 -20.12 -9.23
N THR A 322 -13.53 -19.06 -9.57
CA THR A 322 -13.34 -17.71 -9.01
C THR A 322 -14.18 -17.51 -7.75
N GLY A 323 -13.65 -16.77 -6.77
CA GLY A 323 -14.39 -16.47 -5.54
C GLY A 323 -15.73 -15.76 -5.80
N LEU A 324 -15.83 -14.94 -6.85
CA LEU A 324 -17.04 -14.25 -7.24
C LEU A 324 -18.13 -15.22 -7.70
N PHE A 325 -17.79 -16.20 -8.55
CA PHE A 325 -18.76 -17.19 -9.00
C PHE A 325 -19.28 -18.00 -7.81
N LYS A 326 -18.37 -18.50 -6.96
CA LYS A 326 -18.71 -19.26 -5.75
C LYS A 326 -19.56 -18.44 -4.79
N PHE A 327 -19.26 -17.15 -4.64
CA PHE A 327 -20.07 -16.22 -3.85
C PHE A 327 -21.49 -16.08 -4.42
N ILE A 328 -21.66 -15.85 -5.72
CA ILE A 328 -22.98 -15.76 -6.37
C ILE A 328 -23.75 -17.08 -6.19
N GLU A 329 -23.09 -18.22 -6.41
CA GLU A 329 -23.69 -19.55 -6.30
C GLU A 329 -24.15 -19.84 -4.87
N LYS A 330 -23.29 -19.62 -3.87
CA LYS A 330 -23.61 -19.86 -2.46
C LYS A 330 -24.75 -18.97 -1.96
N THR A 331 -24.84 -17.76 -2.50
CA THR A 331 -25.77 -16.72 -2.03
C THR A 331 -27.12 -16.80 -2.70
N LEU A 332 -27.12 -16.80 -4.03
CA LEU A 332 -28.33 -16.64 -4.84
C LEU A 332 -28.71 -17.95 -5.55
N GLY A 333 -27.85 -18.96 -5.52
CA GLY A 333 -28.06 -20.22 -6.24
C GLY A 333 -28.39 -19.98 -7.71
N GLY A 334 -29.37 -20.73 -8.22
CA GLY A 334 -29.84 -20.63 -9.61
C GLY A 334 -30.35 -19.23 -10.01
N ALA A 335 -30.86 -18.44 -9.06
CA ALA A 335 -31.34 -17.08 -9.35
C ALA A 335 -30.20 -16.11 -9.68
N GLY A 336 -28.99 -16.37 -9.16
CA GLY A 336 -27.78 -15.63 -9.50
C GLY A 336 -27.00 -16.29 -10.65
N THR A 337 -26.74 -17.59 -10.56
CA THR A 337 -25.96 -18.31 -11.57
C THR A 337 -26.68 -18.37 -12.93
N GLY A 338 -28.00 -18.26 -12.96
CA GLY A 338 -28.78 -18.10 -14.19
C GLY A 338 -28.61 -16.74 -14.89
N CYS A 339 -28.01 -15.75 -14.21
CA CYS A 339 -27.75 -14.41 -14.76
C CYS A 339 -26.30 -14.20 -15.24
N VAL A 340 -25.42 -15.19 -15.05
CA VAL A 340 -24.02 -15.17 -15.51
C VAL A 340 -23.70 -16.42 -16.32
N ALA A 341 -22.70 -16.33 -17.18
CA ALA A 341 -22.16 -17.50 -17.88
C ALA A 341 -20.93 -18.05 -17.12
N GLY A 342 -21.18 -18.95 -16.17
CA GLY A 342 -20.13 -19.65 -15.41
C GLY A 342 -19.51 -20.81 -16.19
N ILE A 343 -18.23 -20.68 -16.53
CA ILE A 343 -17.47 -21.67 -17.32
C ILE A 343 -16.57 -22.50 -16.41
N ASP A 344 -16.65 -23.83 -16.53
CA ASP A 344 -15.70 -24.75 -15.92
C ASP A 344 -14.42 -24.78 -16.77
N LEU A 345 -13.53 -23.84 -16.49
CA LEU A 345 -12.27 -23.67 -17.21
C LEU A 345 -11.28 -24.73 -16.74
N LYS A 346 -10.53 -25.32 -17.66
CA LYS A 346 -9.42 -26.24 -17.37
C LYS A 346 -8.12 -25.49 -17.06
N GLY A 347 -8.01 -24.23 -17.47
CA GLY A 347 -6.86 -23.37 -17.22
C GLY A 347 -5.66 -23.69 -18.10
N GLY A 348 -4.52 -23.05 -17.81
CA GLY A 348 -3.32 -23.13 -18.64
C GLY A 348 -3.28 -22.07 -19.74
N ASP A 349 -2.38 -22.24 -20.72
CA ASP A 349 -2.33 -21.35 -21.89
C ASP A 349 -3.27 -21.87 -22.99
N LEU A 350 -4.41 -21.21 -23.17
CA LEU A 350 -5.34 -21.39 -24.29
C LEU A 350 -5.77 -22.86 -24.51
N HIS A 351 -6.45 -23.45 -23.52
CA HIS A 351 -7.00 -24.80 -23.67
C HIS A 351 -8.12 -24.83 -24.74
N PRO A 352 -8.11 -25.74 -25.73
CA PRO A 352 -9.11 -25.77 -26.81
C PRO A 352 -10.56 -25.90 -26.32
N ASP A 353 -10.82 -26.79 -25.37
CA ASP A 353 -12.17 -26.97 -24.79
C ASP A 353 -12.67 -25.71 -24.05
N ASP A 354 -11.77 -24.96 -23.42
CA ASP A 354 -12.09 -23.70 -22.76
C ASP A 354 -12.48 -22.66 -23.81
N MET A 355 -11.71 -22.58 -24.91
CA MET A 355 -12.00 -21.69 -26.03
C MET A 355 -13.38 -21.97 -26.62
N ASP A 356 -13.70 -23.23 -26.91
CA ASP A 356 -15.01 -23.60 -27.45
C ASP A 356 -16.15 -23.32 -26.44
N SER A 357 -15.89 -23.46 -25.14
CA SER A 357 -16.87 -23.18 -24.10
C SER A 357 -17.14 -21.67 -23.94
N VAL A 358 -16.09 -20.86 -23.92
CA VAL A 358 -16.21 -19.39 -23.88
C VAL A 358 -16.86 -18.89 -25.19
N ALA A 359 -16.47 -19.42 -26.35
CA ALA A 359 -17.07 -19.05 -27.64
C ALA A 359 -18.58 -19.35 -27.69
N ARG A 360 -19.01 -20.52 -27.18
CA ARG A 360 -20.44 -20.86 -27.06
C ARG A 360 -21.19 -19.91 -26.12
N ALA A 361 -20.56 -19.49 -25.02
CA ALA A 361 -21.14 -18.51 -24.12
C ALA A 361 -21.30 -17.13 -24.80
N ILE A 362 -20.27 -16.67 -25.52
CA ILE A 362 -20.33 -15.44 -26.34
C ILE A 362 -21.49 -15.53 -27.33
N MET A 363 -21.60 -16.63 -28.09
CA MET A 363 -22.68 -16.83 -29.05
C MET A 363 -24.06 -16.85 -28.38
N THR A 364 -24.18 -17.44 -27.20
CA THR A 364 -25.46 -17.50 -26.46
C THR A 364 -25.92 -16.12 -26.04
N ILE A 365 -25.00 -15.29 -25.52
CA ILE A 365 -25.27 -13.90 -25.18
C ILE A 365 -25.58 -13.07 -26.44
N ALA A 366 -24.80 -13.26 -27.51
CA ALA A 366 -24.96 -12.54 -28.77
C ALA A 366 -26.31 -12.80 -29.47
N LYS A 367 -26.91 -14.00 -29.28
CA LYS A 367 -28.26 -14.32 -29.78
C LYS A 367 -29.36 -13.47 -29.14
N ASN A 368 -29.16 -12.96 -27.92
CA ASN A 368 -30.15 -12.14 -27.24
C ASN A 368 -29.48 -11.18 -26.22
N LEU A 369 -28.81 -10.15 -26.73
CA LEU A 369 -28.15 -9.13 -25.91
C LEU A 369 -29.13 -8.39 -24.98
N GLY A 370 -30.36 -8.13 -25.45
CA GLY A 370 -31.40 -7.49 -24.65
C GLY A 370 -31.75 -8.30 -23.38
N LYS A 371 -31.94 -9.62 -23.53
CA LYS A 371 -32.15 -10.52 -22.38
C LYS A 371 -30.92 -10.56 -21.48
N ALA A 372 -29.72 -10.72 -22.05
CA ALA A 372 -28.50 -10.81 -21.27
C ALA A 372 -28.28 -9.56 -20.38
N LYS A 373 -28.55 -8.35 -20.91
CA LYS A 373 -28.51 -7.11 -20.13
C LYS A 373 -29.57 -7.07 -19.04
N ALA A 374 -30.80 -7.53 -19.34
CA ALA A 374 -31.85 -7.63 -18.32
C ALA A 374 -31.46 -8.60 -17.19
N ASP A 375 -30.82 -9.72 -17.52
CA ASP A 375 -30.30 -10.67 -16.55
C ASP A 375 -29.16 -10.05 -15.69
N ALA A 376 -28.28 -9.23 -16.28
CA ALA A 376 -27.25 -8.50 -15.54
C ALA A 376 -27.83 -7.46 -14.55
N VAL A 377 -28.88 -6.73 -14.95
CA VAL A 377 -29.63 -5.82 -14.06
C VAL A 377 -30.28 -6.60 -12.91
N ALA A 378 -30.87 -7.75 -13.21
CA ALA A 378 -31.50 -8.60 -12.20
C ALA A 378 -30.48 -9.11 -11.17
N LEU A 379 -29.29 -9.55 -11.63
CA LEU A 379 -28.23 -10.01 -10.75
C LEU A 379 -27.77 -8.94 -9.75
N LYS A 380 -27.47 -7.73 -10.24
CA LYS A 380 -27.10 -6.61 -9.36
C LYS A 380 -28.19 -6.34 -8.32
N ARG A 381 -29.46 -6.32 -8.75
CA ARG A 381 -30.60 -6.13 -7.85
C ARG A 381 -30.71 -7.24 -6.80
N TYR A 382 -30.53 -8.51 -7.17
CA TYR A 382 -30.57 -9.63 -6.22
C TYR A 382 -29.44 -9.54 -5.21
N LEU A 383 -28.21 -9.25 -5.64
CA LEU A 383 -27.07 -9.05 -4.75
C LEU A 383 -27.29 -7.89 -3.78
N MET A 384 -27.79 -6.75 -4.26
CA MET A 384 -28.13 -5.61 -3.40
C MET A 384 -29.26 -5.94 -2.41
N ALA A 385 -30.25 -6.73 -2.82
CA ALA A 385 -31.34 -7.13 -1.93
C ALA A 385 -30.85 -8.07 -0.81
N GLU A 386 -29.96 -9.02 -1.14
CA GLU A 386 -29.50 -10.03 -0.20
C GLU A 386 -28.37 -9.51 0.72
N TYR A 387 -27.45 -8.70 0.21
CA TYR A 387 -26.25 -8.26 0.95
C TYR A 387 -26.08 -6.74 1.06
N GLY A 388 -26.99 -5.94 0.53
CA GLY A 388 -26.88 -4.48 0.46
C GLY A 388 -25.83 -3.98 -0.53
N CYS A 389 -24.69 -4.66 -0.67
CA CYS A 389 -23.60 -4.38 -1.60
C CYS A 389 -23.22 -2.89 -1.67
N THR A 390 -23.19 -2.21 -0.51
CA THR A 390 -22.63 -0.86 -0.37
C THR A 390 -21.41 -0.91 0.54
N TRP A 391 -20.52 0.08 0.43
CA TRP A 391 -19.37 0.18 1.34
C TRP A 391 -19.77 0.46 2.80
N ASN A 392 -20.97 1.03 3.02
CA ASN A 392 -21.55 1.12 4.36
C ASN A 392 -21.91 -0.28 4.88
N ASN A 393 -22.51 -1.15 4.06
CA ASN A 393 -22.76 -2.54 4.44
C ASN A 393 -21.45 -3.32 4.71
N THR A 394 -20.40 -3.09 3.92
CA THR A 394 -19.07 -3.69 4.18
C THR A 394 -18.52 -3.22 5.53
N ALA A 395 -18.66 -1.94 5.85
CA ALA A 395 -18.27 -1.39 7.15
C ALA A 395 -19.14 -1.92 8.30
N ASP A 396 -20.45 -2.08 8.10
CA ASP A 396 -21.34 -2.73 9.08
C ASP A 396 -20.92 -4.17 9.36
N GLN A 397 -20.55 -4.94 8.33
CA GLN A 397 -19.99 -6.29 8.48
C GLN A 397 -18.69 -6.26 9.31
N PHE A 398 -17.80 -5.30 9.03
CA PHE A 398 -16.58 -5.10 9.79
C PHE A 398 -16.87 -4.82 11.28
N TYR A 399 -17.74 -3.84 11.57
CA TYR A 399 -18.09 -3.47 12.94
C TYR A 399 -18.88 -4.55 13.68
N ALA A 400 -19.74 -5.29 12.97
CA ALA A 400 -20.50 -6.41 13.55
C ALA A 400 -19.55 -7.52 14.01
N HIS A 401 -18.57 -7.89 13.18
CA HIS A 401 -17.56 -8.88 13.56
C HIS A 401 -16.66 -8.37 14.69
N LEU A 402 -16.19 -7.12 14.63
CA LEU A 402 -15.42 -6.48 15.71
C LEU A 402 -16.17 -6.54 17.05
N LYS A 403 -17.47 -6.25 17.07
CA LYS A 403 -18.31 -6.33 18.27
C LYS A 403 -18.46 -7.76 18.77
N ALA A 404 -18.74 -8.72 17.89
CA ALA A 404 -18.89 -10.13 18.25
C ALA A 404 -17.62 -10.66 18.95
N GLU A 405 -16.46 -10.36 18.42
CA GLU A 405 -15.17 -10.76 18.98
C GLU A 405 -14.86 -10.05 20.32
N ASN A 406 -15.31 -8.80 20.50
CA ASN A 406 -15.21 -8.12 21.79
C ASN A 406 -16.08 -8.79 22.87
N PHE A 407 -17.28 -9.25 22.53
CA PHE A 407 -18.14 -9.97 23.47
C PHE A 407 -17.53 -11.32 23.90
N VAL A 408 -16.90 -12.03 22.97
CA VAL A 408 -16.20 -13.30 23.27
C VAL A 408 -15.01 -13.05 24.20
N ALA A 409 -14.21 -12.02 23.97
CA ALA A 409 -13.07 -11.66 24.83
C ALA A 409 -13.49 -11.24 26.26
N VAL A 410 -14.62 -10.55 26.40
CA VAL A 410 -15.17 -10.17 27.73
C VAL A 410 -15.71 -11.40 28.49
N GLN A 411 -16.21 -12.41 27.79
CA GLN A 411 -16.68 -13.65 28.42
C GLN A 411 -15.52 -14.60 28.80
N SER A 412 -14.41 -14.59 28.05
CA SER A 412 -13.23 -15.42 28.35
C SER A 412 -12.30 -14.82 29.42
N SER A 413 -12.34 -13.51 29.66
CA SER A 413 -11.55 -12.82 30.69
C SER A 413 -12.14 -12.91 32.11
N ALA A 414 -13.27 -13.60 32.30
CA ALA A 414 -13.87 -13.86 33.61
C ALA A 414 -13.29 -15.13 34.28
N ALA A 415 -11.97 -15.16 34.51
CA ALA A 415 -11.32 -16.08 35.44
C ALA A 415 -10.03 -15.44 35.99
N PRO A 416 -9.79 -15.41 37.31
CA PRO A 416 -8.62 -14.75 37.87
C PRO A 416 -7.45 -15.72 38.02
N THR A 417 -6.24 -15.29 37.64
CA THR A 417 -5.00 -15.74 38.29
C THR A 417 -3.94 -14.66 38.25
N ASP A 418 -3.39 -14.40 39.44
CA ASP A 418 -2.23 -13.58 39.77
C ASP A 418 -0.95 -13.96 39.02
N GLY A 419 -0.04 -13.00 38.84
CA GLY A 419 1.34 -13.28 38.44
C GLY A 419 2.11 -12.06 37.96
N VAL A 420 2.76 -11.37 38.91
CA VAL A 420 3.71 -10.27 38.68
C VAL A 420 4.96 -10.79 37.96
N GLY A 421 5.40 -10.06 36.93
CA GLY A 421 6.74 -10.17 36.34
C GLY A 421 7.12 -8.87 35.62
N ARG A 422 7.83 -7.97 36.32
CA ARG A 422 8.52 -6.81 35.73
C ARG A 422 9.82 -7.29 35.07
N SER A 423 10.08 -6.87 33.83
CA SER A 423 11.37 -7.04 33.16
C SER A 423 12.01 -5.67 32.88
N ASP A 424 13.24 -5.52 33.38
CA ASP A 424 14.31 -4.55 33.12
C ASP A 424 13.96 -3.15 32.55
N GLU A 425 14.14 -2.14 33.40
CA GLU A 425 13.99 -0.71 33.14
C GLU A 425 15.11 -0.18 32.19
N ASN A 426 14.71 0.56 31.15
CA ASN A 426 15.63 1.32 30.31
C ASN A 426 16.21 2.51 31.09
N VAL A 427 17.49 2.42 31.47
CA VAL A 427 18.19 3.39 32.34
C VAL A 427 18.41 4.78 31.70
N PHE A 428 18.21 4.91 30.38
CA PHE A 428 18.33 6.16 29.63
C PHE A 428 17.10 6.38 28.74
N GLN A 429 16.61 7.61 28.74
CA GLN A 429 15.58 8.11 27.84
C GLN A 429 16.22 8.93 26.72
N TYR A 430 15.58 8.94 25.55
CA TYR A 430 16.10 9.60 24.35
C TYR A 430 15.03 10.51 23.77
N SER A 431 15.42 11.72 23.37
CA SER A 431 14.57 12.61 22.59
C SER A 431 15.34 13.16 21.40
N HIS A 432 14.64 13.53 20.34
CA HIS A 432 15.24 14.24 19.21
C HIS A 432 14.21 15.13 18.52
N ALA A 433 14.70 16.22 17.95
CA ALA A 433 13.96 17.16 17.12
C ALA A 433 14.78 17.38 15.85
N ASN A 434 14.36 16.76 14.74
CA ASN A 434 14.93 16.98 13.42
C ASN A 434 14.16 18.11 12.74
N HIS A 435 14.67 19.33 12.85
CA HIS A 435 14.01 20.55 12.37
C HIS A 435 13.91 20.61 10.86
N PHE A 436 14.78 19.88 10.14
CA PHE A 436 14.70 19.72 8.69
C PHE A 436 15.13 18.31 8.24
N VAL A 437 14.25 17.34 8.47
CA VAL A 437 14.54 15.90 8.34
C VAL A 437 14.93 15.49 6.91
N GLU A 438 14.48 16.21 5.89
CA GLU A 438 14.84 15.98 4.48
C GLU A 438 16.31 16.34 4.19
N CYS A 439 16.91 17.24 4.97
CA CYS A 439 18.32 17.62 4.86
C CYS A 439 19.23 16.85 5.81
N ALA A 440 18.82 16.68 7.06
CA ALA A 440 19.59 15.92 8.04
C ALA A 440 18.69 15.26 9.10
N GLU A 441 19.03 14.02 9.43
CA GLU A 441 18.36 13.23 10.47
C GLU A 441 19.41 12.72 11.47
N LEU A 442 19.25 13.11 12.73
CA LEU A 442 20.07 12.68 13.85
C LEU A 442 19.22 11.85 14.82
N GLN A 443 19.69 10.66 15.15
CA GLN A 443 19.16 9.82 16.22
C GLN A 443 20.29 9.42 17.16
N VAL A 444 19.98 9.25 18.45
CA VAL A 444 20.98 8.93 19.47
C VAL A 444 20.50 7.80 20.35
N THR A 445 21.42 6.92 20.71
CA THR A 445 21.22 5.84 21.68
C THR A 445 22.47 5.68 22.53
N THR A 446 22.41 4.82 23.54
CA THR A 446 23.60 4.39 24.28
C THR A 446 24.05 2.98 23.90
N GLY A 447 25.36 2.72 24.04
CA GLY A 447 25.93 1.39 23.82
C GLY A 447 25.47 0.36 24.87
N GLN A 448 25.52 -0.92 24.52
CA GLN A 448 25.12 -2.01 25.43
C GLN A 448 25.94 -1.98 26.73
N GLY A 449 25.26 -2.11 27.87
CA GLY A 449 25.90 -2.10 29.19
C GLY A 449 26.21 -0.70 29.75
N SER A 450 25.70 0.35 29.12
CA SER A 450 25.80 1.73 29.59
C SER A 450 25.18 1.91 30.98
N ARG A 451 25.84 2.72 31.82
CA ARG A 451 25.38 3.07 33.18
C ARG A 451 25.38 4.59 33.35
N PRO A 452 24.58 5.18 34.26
CA PRO A 452 24.51 6.63 34.44
C PRO A 452 25.87 7.29 34.71
N THR A 453 26.81 6.57 35.32
CA THR A 453 28.17 7.05 35.61
C THR A 453 29.18 6.87 34.46
N ASP A 454 28.89 6.02 33.47
CA ASP A 454 29.79 5.69 32.37
C ASP A 454 29.02 5.05 31.21
N PHE A 455 28.85 5.78 30.12
CA PHE A 455 28.04 5.36 28.98
C PHE A 455 28.61 5.84 27.64
N GLU A 456 28.28 5.09 26.60
CA GLU A 456 28.70 5.40 25.23
C GLU A 456 27.57 6.10 24.48
N ILE A 457 27.89 7.13 23.71
CA ILE A 457 26.97 7.78 22.79
C ILE A 457 27.12 7.13 21.42
N LEU A 458 26.03 6.55 20.94
CA LEU A 458 25.85 6.11 19.56
C LEU A 458 25.00 7.17 18.86
N ALA A 459 25.44 7.65 17.71
CA ALA A 459 24.69 8.63 16.93
C ALA A 459 24.53 8.11 15.51
N GLU A 460 23.30 7.87 15.08
CA GLU A 460 23.00 7.63 13.67
C GLU A 460 22.69 8.97 13.01
N LEU A 461 23.47 9.33 12.00
CA LEU A 461 23.34 10.58 11.29
C LEU A 461 23.26 10.33 9.79
N ARG A 462 22.22 10.87 9.17
CA ARG A 462 21.99 10.74 7.72
C ARG A 462 21.74 12.11 7.10
N PHE A 463 22.20 12.31 5.88
CA PHE A 463 21.98 13.52 5.10
C PHE A 463 21.18 13.22 3.83
N GLY A 464 20.30 14.15 3.47
CA GLY A 464 19.44 14.06 2.29
C GLY A 464 19.45 15.34 1.47
N THR A 465 18.70 15.32 0.37
CA THR A 465 18.46 16.50 -0.47
C THR A 465 16.98 16.85 -0.44
N THR A 466 16.67 18.15 -0.36
CA THR A 466 15.30 18.65 -0.33
C THR A 466 14.95 19.31 -1.65
N ALA A 467 13.90 18.84 -2.31
CA ALA A 467 13.34 19.51 -3.48
C ALA A 467 12.42 20.66 -3.05
N MET A 468 12.59 21.83 -3.66
CA MET A 468 11.82 23.04 -3.38
C MET A 468 11.34 23.67 -4.69
N GLN A 469 10.11 24.19 -4.68
CA GLN A 469 9.57 25.01 -5.76
C GLN A 469 9.54 26.48 -5.35
N VAL A 470 10.32 27.32 -6.06
CA VAL A 470 10.36 28.76 -5.86
C VAL A 470 9.86 29.45 -7.12
N HIS A 471 8.56 29.77 -7.14
CA HIS A 471 7.82 30.23 -8.33
C HIS A 471 7.85 29.23 -9.49
N LYS A 472 8.63 29.51 -10.54
CA LYS A 472 8.83 28.63 -11.71
C LYS A 472 10.15 27.87 -11.64
N LEU A 473 10.87 27.96 -10.51
CA LEU A 473 12.17 27.33 -10.32
C LEU A 473 12.04 26.08 -9.46
N SER A 474 12.42 24.94 -10.03
CA SER A 474 12.64 23.69 -9.30
C SER A 474 14.09 23.66 -8.82
N VAL A 475 14.30 23.50 -7.53
CA VAL A 475 15.63 23.51 -6.89
C VAL A 475 15.77 22.34 -5.94
N GLU A 476 16.95 21.72 -5.92
CA GLU A 476 17.35 20.82 -4.85
C GLU A 476 18.34 21.52 -3.93
N VAL A 477 18.14 21.41 -2.62
CA VAL A 477 19.01 21.95 -1.58
C VAL A 477 19.65 20.80 -0.82
N PHE A 478 20.94 20.92 -0.51
CA PHE A 478 21.72 19.89 0.18
C PHE A 478 22.79 20.53 1.08
N LEU A 479 23.36 19.75 1.99
CA LEU A 479 24.44 20.20 2.86
C LEU A 479 25.79 19.80 2.28
N LYS A 480 26.77 20.69 2.31
CA LYS A 480 28.16 20.41 1.94
C LYS A 480 28.97 19.95 3.15
N ARG A 481 28.64 20.52 4.31
CA ARG A 481 29.29 20.28 5.59
C ARG A 481 28.30 20.50 6.73
N ALA A 482 28.49 19.75 7.82
CA ALA A 482 27.74 19.91 9.05
C ALA A 482 28.66 19.77 10.27
N HIS A 483 28.22 20.27 11.42
CA HIS A 483 28.91 20.22 12.69
C HIS A 483 27.99 19.55 13.71
N LEU A 484 28.41 18.40 14.24
CA LEU A 484 27.72 17.72 15.33
C LEU A 484 28.45 18.03 16.63
N GLN A 485 27.77 18.65 17.59
CA GLN A 485 28.32 18.92 18.92
C GLN A 485 27.66 18.01 19.96
N VAL A 486 28.44 17.36 20.82
CA VAL A 486 27.98 16.61 21.98
C VAL A 486 28.34 17.40 23.24
N VAL A 487 27.34 17.73 24.05
CA VAL A 487 27.47 18.45 25.31
C VAL A 487 26.95 17.57 26.44
N PRO A 488 27.83 16.96 27.26
CA PRO A 488 27.39 16.25 28.46
C PRO A 488 26.65 17.18 29.43
N HIS A 489 25.54 16.73 30.01
CA HIS A 489 24.83 17.47 31.07
C HIS A 489 25.60 17.48 32.39
N GLY A 490 26.43 16.45 32.59
CA GLY A 490 27.40 16.31 33.67
C GLY A 490 28.57 15.43 33.22
N GLY A 491 29.72 15.57 33.87
CA GLY A 491 30.91 14.77 33.54
C GLY A 491 31.70 15.29 32.33
N THR A 492 32.52 14.42 31.74
CA THR A 492 33.40 14.75 30.61
C THR A 492 33.46 13.63 29.58
N ILE A 493 33.61 13.99 28.30
CA ILE A 493 33.94 13.03 27.24
C ILE A 493 35.34 12.46 27.51
N ARG A 494 35.47 11.13 27.55
CA ARG A 494 36.71 10.43 27.90
C ARG A 494 37.12 9.43 26.81
N GLY A 495 38.43 9.25 26.66
CA GLY A 495 39.00 8.27 25.74
C GLY A 495 39.03 8.78 24.30
N ASN A 496 39.23 7.86 23.37
CA ASN A 496 39.26 8.17 21.94
C ASN A 496 37.83 8.40 21.44
N ARG A 497 37.65 9.47 20.67
CA ARG A 497 36.41 9.75 19.95
C ARG A 497 36.47 9.19 18.55
N LEU A 498 35.31 9.00 17.93
CA LEU A 498 35.21 8.64 16.52
C LEU A 498 35.96 9.69 15.68
N GLY A 499 36.97 9.25 14.92
CA GLY A 499 37.83 10.11 14.10
C GLY A 499 39.09 10.66 14.79
N ASP A 500 39.33 10.39 16.08
CA ASP A 500 40.61 10.71 16.73
C ASP A 500 41.73 9.76 16.24
N PRO A 501 43.01 10.21 16.18
CA PRO A 501 44.14 9.36 15.79
C PRO A 501 44.29 8.13 16.72
N PRO A 502 44.64 6.93 16.21
CA PRO A 502 45.01 6.62 14.82
C PRO A 502 43.82 6.30 13.89
N ASN A 503 42.59 6.26 14.41
CA ASN A 503 41.39 5.80 13.70
C ASN A 503 40.72 6.95 12.92
N HIS A 504 41.45 7.52 11.96
CA HIS A 504 40.91 8.55 11.08
C HIS A 504 39.80 7.98 10.20
N LEU A 505 38.65 8.65 10.20
CA LEU A 505 37.53 8.36 9.31
C LEU A 505 37.44 9.45 8.25
N LYS A 506 37.45 9.04 6.98
CA LYS A 506 37.36 9.97 5.86
C LYS A 506 36.03 10.73 5.96
N GLY A 507 36.10 12.06 6.03
CA GLY A 507 34.91 12.91 6.12
C GLY A 507 34.35 13.14 7.54
N ILE A 508 34.97 12.57 8.59
CA ILE A 508 34.59 12.84 9.99
C ILE A 508 35.84 13.29 10.74
N GLU A 509 35.86 14.55 11.17
CA GLU A 509 36.97 15.13 11.91
C GLU A 509 36.52 15.59 13.29
N SER A 510 37.09 14.98 14.32
CA SER A 510 36.88 15.33 15.72
C SER A 510 37.69 16.59 16.10
N ARG A 511 37.04 17.57 16.71
CA ARG A 511 37.58 18.88 17.14
C ARG A 511 37.47 19.04 18.66
N ALA A 512 38.17 20.02 19.23
CA ALA A 512 38.08 20.30 20.66
C ALA A 512 36.63 20.63 21.09
N GLY A 513 36.28 20.30 22.34
CA GLY A 513 34.97 20.65 22.92
C GLY A 513 33.80 19.75 22.49
N GLY A 514 34.08 18.50 22.09
CA GLY A 514 33.03 17.55 21.71
C GLY A 514 32.35 17.90 20.39
N VAL A 515 33.09 18.41 19.41
CA VAL A 515 32.56 18.78 18.09
C VAL A 515 33.12 17.86 17.01
N TRP A 516 32.28 17.41 16.10
CA TRP A 516 32.64 16.66 14.90
C TRP A 516 32.27 17.47 13.67
N VAL A 517 33.25 17.71 12.80
CA VAL A 517 33.04 18.29 11.47
C VAL A 517 32.81 17.15 10.50
N ILE A 518 31.69 17.21 9.78
CA ILE A 518 31.26 16.16 8.87
C ILE A 518 31.22 16.72 7.45
N SER A 519 31.95 16.08 6.55
CA SER A 519 32.11 16.46 5.15
C SER A 519 32.03 15.23 4.26
N ASP A 520 31.68 15.44 2.99
CA ASP A 520 31.50 14.32 2.07
C ASP A 520 32.77 13.46 1.92
N GLN A 521 32.58 12.14 2.00
CA GLN A 521 33.64 11.14 1.92
C GLN A 521 34.10 10.91 0.47
N LEU A 522 33.26 11.25 -0.51
CA LEU A 522 33.47 10.98 -1.94
C LEU A 522 33.97 12.19 -2.75
N GLY A 523 34.00 13.39 -2.17
CA GLY A 523 34.48 14.62 -2.82
C GLY A 523 33.48 15.26 -3.81
N SER A 524 32.22 14.85 -3.75
CA SER A 524 31.07 15.36 -4.51
C SER A 524 30.56 16.73 -4.04
N ASP A 525 31.14 17.29 -2.97
CA ASP A 525 30.75 18.56 -2.32
C ASP A 525 29.30 18.56 -1.80
N ALA A 526 28.69 17.37 -1.62
CA ALA A 526 27.35 17.17 -1.08
C ALA A 526 27.32 15.99 -0.09
N LEU A 527 26.85 16.23 1.12
CA LEU A 527 26.52 15.22 2.11
C LEU A 527 25.26 14.48 1.69
N HIS A 528 25.36 13.16 1.63
CA HIS A 528 24.26 12.29 1.22
C HIS A 528 24.39 10.93 1.91
N GLY A 529 23.25 10.30 2.20
CA GLY A 529 23.22 8.97 2.81
C GLY A 529 23.68 8.97 4.27
N LYS A 530 24.16 7.80 4.72
CA LYS A 530 24.54 7.57 6.13
C LYS A 530 25.95 8.08 6.39
N ALA A 531 26.09 9.02 7.33
CA ALA A 531 27.36 9.61 7.74
C ALA A 531 27.88 9.05 9.07
N LEU A 532 26.99 8.72 10.01
CA LEU A 532 27.32 8.02 11.27
C LEU A 532 26.37 6.85 11.48
N GLY A 533 26.83 5.76 12.11
CA GLY A 533 26.07 4.54 12.31
C GLY A 533 26.11 3.96 13.70
N ASP A 534 26.37 2.66 13.78
CA ASP A 534 26.40 1.87 15.01
C ASP A 534 27.75 1.99 15.75
N GLU A 535 28.65 2.87 15.29
CA GLU A 535 29.91 3.13 15.96
C GLU A 535 29.74 4.08 17.16
N THR A 536 30.51 3.81 18.23
CA THR A 536 30.62 4.71 19.38
C THR A 536 31.20 6.06 18.97
N LEU A 537 30.37 7.10 19.01
CA LEU A 537 30.77 8.48 18.72
C LEU A 537 31.75 8.97 19.79
N CYS A 538 31.39 8.80 21.06
CA CYS A 538 32.23 9.07 22.22
C CYS A 538 31.72 8.37 23.47
N ARG A 539 32.54 8.36 24.52
CA ARG A 539 32.16 7.85 25.85
C ARG A 539 32.12 8.98 26.86
N ILE A 540 31.09 9.02 27.70
CA ILE A 540 30.89 10.04 28.72
C ILE A 540 31.03 9.38 30.09
N GLN A 541 31.89 9.97 30.93
CA GLN A 541 32.03 9.58 32.32
C GLN A 541 31.48 10.67 33.23
N THR A 542 30.51 10.31 34.06
CA THR A 542 29.76 11.23 34.94
C THR A 542 29.98 10.88 36.41
N PRO A 543 30.30 11.85 37.28
CA PRO A 543 30.37 11.63 38.73
C PRO A 543 29.03 11.13 39.30
N ALA A 544 29.06 10.33 40.37
CA ALA A 544 27.89 9.65 40.94
C ALA A 544 26.73 10.56 41.41
N ASN A 545 26.92 11.89 41.47
CA ASN A 545 25.93 12.88 41.89
C ASN A 545 25.75 14.00 40.85
N SER A 546 26.04 13.74 39.58
CA SER A 546 25.86 14.69 38.47
C SER A 546 24.84 14.16 37.46
N PRO A 547 24.12 15.03 36.74
CA PRO A 547 23.16 14.59 35.73
C PRO A 547 23.83 13.68 34.71
N ALA A 548 23.31 12.46 34.58
CA ALA A 548 23.75 11.52 33.56
C ALA A 548 23.01 11.85 32.27
N GLY A 549 23.72 12.34 31.25
CA GLY A 549 23.08 12.67 29.99
C GLY A 549 23.95 13.54 29.09
N ALA A 550 23.47 13.76 27.88
CA ALA A 550 24.10 14.65 26.91
C ALA A 550 23.08 15.22 25.92
N THR A 551 23.34 16.43 25.46
CA THR A 551 22.66 17.02 24.30
C THR A 551 23.57 16.93 23.09
N LEU A 552 23.02 16.50 21.96
CA LEU A 552 23.65 16.58 20.66
C LEU A 552 22.96 17.64 19.81
N GLU A 553 23.74 18.51 19.18
CA GLU A 553 23.25 19.54 18.29
C GLU A 553 23.96 19.43 16.93
N LEU A 554 23.18 19.22 15.88
CA LEU A 554 23.66 19.23 14.50
C LEU A 554 23.39 20.59 13.87
N THR A 555 24.45 21.26 13.43
CA THR A 555 24.37 22.58 12.83
C THR A 555 25.08 22.66 11.49
N ALA A 556 24.67 23.60 10.65
CA ALA A 556 25.39 23.98 9.44
C ALA A 556 25.53 25.49 9.33
N ALA A 557 26.65 25.97 8.78
CA ALA A 557 26.77 27.38 8.42
C ALA A 557 26.04 27.62 7.10
N ARG A 558 25.56 28.85 6.88
CA ARG A 558 24.83 29.21 5.66
C ARG A 558 25.62 28.97 4.36
N GLN A 559 26.95 29.11 4.44
CA GLN A 559 27.87 28.84 3.32
C GLN A 559 28.03 27.35 3.00
N ASP A 560 27.68 26.48 3.95
CA ASP A 560 27.77 25.02 3.81
C ASP A 560 26.47 24.43 3.23
N ILE A 561 25.58 25.26 2.70
CA ILE A 561 24.35 24.84 2.01
C ILE A 561 24.52 25.04 0.51
N GLY A 562 24.34 23.96 -0.25
CA GLY A 562 24.37 23.95 -1.70
C GLY A 562 22.98 23.92 -2.31
N CYS A 563 22.83 24.48 -3.51
CA CYS A 563 21.60 24.39 -4.28
C CYS A 563 21.88 24.05 -5.75
N VAL A 564 21.07 23.18 -6.34
CA VAL A 564 21.11 22.80 -7.75
C VAL A 564 19.76 23.11 -8.39
N PHE A 565 19.76 23.96 -9.42
CA PHE A 565 18.57 24.31 -10.17
C PHE A 565 18.26 23.23 -11.22
N ARG A 566 17.10 22.59 -11.10
CA ARG A 566 16.62 21.55 -12.03
C ARG A 566 15.84 22.11 -13.23
N SER A 567 15.35 23.35 -13.12
CA SER A 567 14.68 24.08 -14.21
C SER A 567 15.50 25.30 -14.66
N PRO A 568 15.35 25.77 -15.91
CA PRO A 568 16.05 26.95 -16.40
C PRO A 568 15.80 28.20 -15.54
N LEU A 569 16.86 28.95 -15.21
CA LEU A 569 16.77 30.17 -14.40
C LEU A 569 15.98 31.32 -15.07
N GLY A 570 15.71 31.22 -16.37
CA GLY A 570 15.13 32.30 -17.17
C GLY A 570 16.04 33.53 -17.19
N ASN A 571 15.46 34.73 -17.08
CA ASN A 571 16.20 36.01 -17.05
C ASN A 571 16.82 36.36 -15.68
N ARG A 572 16.85 35.42 -14.71
CA ARG A 572 17.41 35.66 -13.37
C ARG A 572 18.88 35.26 -13.32
N SER A 573 19.71 36.04 -12.60
CA SER A 573 21.09 35.61 -12.32
C SER A 573 21.10 34.49 -11.27
N PRO A 574 22.07 33.55 -11.32
CA PRO A 574 22.21 32.47 -10.35
C PRO A 574 22.27 32.98 -8.90
N GLU A 575 22.99 34.07 -8.65
CA GLU A 575 23.19 34.62 -7.31
C GLU A 575 21.87 35.09 -6.69
N LYS A 576 21.05 35.83 -7.45
CA LYS A 576 19.74 36.30 -7.01
C LYS A 576 18.73 35.16 -6.85
N ALA A 577 18.84 34.12 -7.67
CA ALA A 577 18.00 32.94 -7.54
C ALA A 577 18.36 32.14 -6.28
N THR A 578 19.65 31.93 -6.03
CA THR A 578 20.17 31.27 -4.83
C THR A 578 19.80 32.05 -3.57
N GLU A 579 19.97 33.37 -3.55
CA GLU A 579 19.60 34.19 -2.40
C GLU A 579 18.12 34.03 -2.01
N LYS A 580 17.24 33.97 -3.02
CA LYS A 580 15.79 33.78 -2.80
C LYS A 580 15.44 32.38 -2.33
N VAL A 581 16.09 31.34 -2.88
CA VAL A 581 15.95 29.96 -2.39
C VAL A 581 16.41 29.88 -0.93
N MET A 582 17.57 30.45 -0.63
CA MET A 582 18.15 30.44 0.72
C MET A 582 17.28 31.22 1.72
N GLN A 583 16.62 32.30 1.31
CA GLN A 583 15.68 33.01 2.18
C GLN A 583 14.50 32.11 2.58
N ILE A 584 13.92 31.36 1.63
CA ILE A 584 12.80 30.46 1.89
C ILE A 584 13.26 29.24 2.70
N PHE A 585 14.42 28.67 2.36
CA PHE A 585 15.02 27.58 3.10
C PHE A 585 15.18 27.93 4.59
N LEU A 586 15.71 29.13 4.88
CA LEU A 586 15.90 29.59 6.25
C LEU A 586 14.61 29.91 7.00
N GLN A 587 13.53 30.28 6.31
CA GLN A 587 12.22 30.46 6.95
C GLN A 587 11.64 29.15 7.48
N ASN A 588 12.06 28.02 6.93
CA ASN A 588 11.65 26.68 7.35
C ASN A 588 12.61 26.04 8.35
N CYS A 589 13.72 26.69 8.70
CA CYS A 589 14.71 26.18 9.66
C CYS A 589 14.69 26.97 10.97
N ILE A 590 15.17 26.36 12.06
CA ILE A 590 15.46 27.11 13.28
C ILE A 590 16.83 27.79 13.15
N VAL A 591 16.82 29.11 13.02
CA VAL A 591 18.03 29.94 12.98
C VAL A 591 18.33 30.48 14.38
N LYS A 592 19.49 30.12 14.96
CA LYS A 592 19.93 30.69 16.25
C LYS A 592 20.63 32.05 16.00
N GLU A 593 20.25 33.08 16.77
CA GLU A 593 20.73 34.47 16.59
C GLU A 593 22.25 34.66 16.78
N LYS A 594 22.93 33.73 17.46
CA LYS A 594 24.39 33.78 17.63
C LYS A 594 25.08 33.05 16.48
N SER A 595 25.85 33.81 15.69
CA SER A 595 26.86 33.33 14.74
C SER A 595 26.35 32.74 13.41
N GLY A 596 25.05 32.80 13.10
CA GLY A 596 24.53 32.45 11.77
C GLY A 596 24.53 30.95 11.44
N TYR A 597 24.57 30.10 12.47
CA TYR A 597 24.41 28.67 12.34
C TYR A 597 22.93 28.28 12.34
N ILE A 598 22.62 27.30 11.51
CA ILE A 598 21.29 26.74 11.34
C ILE A 598 21.26 25.42 12.09
N VAL A 599 20.34 25.28 13.04
CA VAL A 599 20.17 24.03 13.78
C VAL A 599 19.30 23.12 12.93
N LEU A 600 19.89 22.00 12.51
CA LEU A 600 19.25 21.01 11.65
C LEU A 600 18.58 19.93 12.49
N SER A 601 19.23 19.54 13.58
CA SER A 601 18.74 18.53 14.50
C SER A 601 19.25 18.78 15.92
N GLU A 602 18.44 18.48 16.91
CA GLU A 602 18.82 18.40 18.33
C GLU A 602 18.43 17.02 18.86
N ALA A 603 19.23 16.43 19.73
CA ALA A 603 18.90 15.17 20.40
C ALA A 603 19.37 15.19 21.85
N THR A 604 18.67 14.50 22.75
CA THR A 604 19.07 14.33 24.15
C THR A 604 19.13 12.86 24.52
N VAL A 605 20.11 12.55 25.36
CA VAL A 605 20.21 11.31 26.12
C VAL A 605 20.11 11.71 27.58
N ASP A 606 19.09 11.24 28.30
CA ASP A 606 18.82 11.59 29.69
C ASP A 606 18.78 10.31 30.53
N GLY A 607 19.72 10.15 31.45
CA GLY A 607 19.82 9.02 32.38
C GLY A 607 19.02 9.28 33.65
N GLU A 608 18.34 8.24 34.15
CA GLU A 608 17.54 8.31 35.39
C GLU A 608 18.38 8.46 36.67
#